data_AF-A0A0W7THH8-F1
#
_entry.id   AF-A0A0W7THH8-F1
#
_cell.length_a   1.000
_cell.length_b   1.000
_cell.length_c   1.000
_cell.angle_alpha   90.00
_cell.angle_beta   90.00
_cell.angle_gamma   90.00
#
_symmetry.space_group_name_H-M   'P 1'
#
loop_
_entity.id
_entity.type
_entity.pdbx_description
1 polymer ?
#
loop_
_entity_poly.entity_id
_entity_poly.type
_entity_poly.pdbx_seq_one_letter_code
_entity_poly.pdbx_strand_id
1 'polypeptide(L)' 'MVRKRVRIDATLDPEIYDWLMSKVEDHTFMNVSHGLEFCLYKVKKSEEGEKKQCFRSENSKN' A
#
# COMPACT_ATOMS: atom_id res chain seq x y z
N MET A 1 0.74 22.59 0.83
CA MET A 1 -0.13 22.11 1.92
C MET A 1 0.47 20.81 2.46
N VAL A 2 0.92 20.79 3.71
CA VAL A 2 1.44 19.56 4.34
C VAL A 2 0.26 18.61 4.55
N ARG A 3 0.31 17.41 3.96
CA ARG A 3 -0.73 16.39 4.18
C ARG A 3 -0.72 16.01 5.66
N LYS A 4 -1.81 16.29 6.36
CA LYS A 4 -1.96 15.90 7.77
C LYS A 4 -1.96 14.38 7.86
N ARG A 5 -0.97 13.81 8.56
CA ARG A 5 -0.94 12.37 8.85
C ARG A 5 -1.86 12.08 10.04
N VAL A 6 -2.62 11.00 9.95
CA VAL A 6 -3.49 10.52 11.03
C VAL A 6 -2.75 9.42 11.76
N ARG A 7 -2.73 9.48 13.10
CA ARG A 7 -2.24 8.39 13.94
C ARG A 7 -3.38 7.40 14.16
N ILE A 8 -3.11 6.13 13.92
CA ILE A 8 -4.04 5.03 14.16
C ILE A 8 -3.35 4.01 15.07
N ASP A 9 -4.11 3.44 15.99
CA ASP A 9 -3.72 2.26 16.73
C ASP A 9 -4.47 1.07 16.13
N ALA A 10 -3.75 0.00 15.80
CA ALA A 10 -4.30 -1.17 15.10
C ALA A 10 -3.85 -2.46 15.79
N THR A 11 -4.74 -3.44 15.85
CA THR A 11 -4.42 -4.82 16.25
C THR A 11 -4.22 -5.65 14.98
N LEU A 12 -3.16 -6.45 14.96
CA LEU A 12 -2.81 -7.31 13.83
C LEU A 12 -2.79 -8.76 14.28
N ASP A 13 -3.06 -9.65 13.33
CA ASP A 13 -2.80 -11.08 13.52
C ASP A 13 -1.29 -11.30 13.74
N PRO A 14 -0.88 -12.18 14.69
CA PRO A 14 0.53 -12.45 14.97
C PRO A 14 1.33 -12.87 13.73
N GLU A 15 0.78 -13.70 12.84
CA GLU A 15 1.49 -14.17 11.65
C GLU A 15 1.77 -13.02 10.67
N ILE A 16 0.82 -12.09 10.54
CA ILE A 16 0.98 -10.89 9.72
C ILE A 16 2.02 -9.95 10.33
N TYR A 17 2.01 -9.81 11.65
CA TYR A 17 2.98 -8.99 12.37
C TYR A 17 4.40 -9.53 12.20
N ASP A 18 4.60 -10.84 12.37
CA ASP A 18 5.91 -11.48 12.21
C ASP A 18 6.43 -11.35 10.78
N TRP A 19 5.57 -11.55 9.79
CA TRP A 19 5.92 -11.30 8.38
C TRP A 19 6.31 -9.83 8.15
N LEU A 20 5.56 -8.88 8.71
CA LEU A 20 5.85 -7.46 8.56
C LEU A 20 7.19 -7.08 9.20
N MET A 21 7.49 -7.64 10.37
CA MET A 21 8.77 -7.46 11.06
C MET A 21 9.93 -8.01 10.25
N SER A 22 9.78 -9.20 9.65
CA SER A 22 10.81 -9.76 8.75
C SER A 22 11.13 -8.81 7.58
N LYS A 23 10.13 -8.09 7.06
CA LYS A 23 10.34 -7.09 5.99
C LYS A 23 10.98 -5.79 6.46
N VAL A 24 10.85 -5.45 7.74
CA VAL A 24 11.60 -4.34 8.34
C VAL A 24 13.06 -4.75 8.53
N GLU A 25 13.31 -5.97 9.00
CA GLU A 25 14.66 -6.53 9.17
C GLU A 25 15.43 -6.62 7.85
N ASP A 26 14.76 -7.06 6.77
CA ASP A 26 15.31 -7.11 5.42
C ASP A 26 15.46 -5.72 4.75
N HIS A 27 15.22 -4.63 5.50
CA HIS A 27 15.20 -3.25 5.01
C HIS A 27 14.26 -2.99 3.82
N THR A 28 13.29 -3.87 3.57
CA THR A 28 12.23 -3.66 2.57
C THR A 28 11.31 -2.52 3.03
N PHE A 29 11.03 -2.44 4.34
CA PHE A 29 10.31 -1.33 4.94
C PHE A 29 11.18 -0.57 5.94
N MET A 30 11.08 0.75 5.95
CA MET A 30 11.79 1.60 6.93
C MET A 30 11.34 1.35 8.37
N ASN A 31 10.05 1.05 8.56
CA ASN A 31 9.43 0.70 9.83
C ASN A 31 8.05 0.06 9.58
N VAL A 32 7.41 -0.40 10.66
CA VAL A 32 6.07 -1.00 10.65
C VAL A 32 5.04 -0.07 10.01
N SER A 33 5.04 1.22 10.34
CA SER A 33 4.06 2.18 9.80
C SER A 33 4.20 2.37 8.29
N HIS A 34 5.43 2.40 7.77
CA HIS A 34 5.71 2.48 6.34
C HIS A 34 5.24 1.21 5.62
N GLY A 35 5.47 0.04 6.22
CA GLY A 35 4.98 -1.23 5.68
C GLY A 35 3.45 -1.30 5.63
N LEU A 36 2.77 -0.91 6.71
CA LEU A 36 1.31 -0.84 6.77
C LEU A 36 0.74 0.14 5.73
N GLU A 37 1.31 1.34 5.61
CA GLU A 37 0.87 2.33 4.62
C GLU A 37 1.04 1.81 3.19
N PHE A 38 2.17 1.17 2.88
CA PHE A 38 2.43 0.56 1.58
C PHE A 38 1.43 -0.56 1.25
N CYS A 39 1.20 -1.47 2.19
CA CYS A 39 0.25 -2.58 2.03
C CYS A 39 -1.18 -2.06 1.82
N LEU A 40 -1.64 -1.12 2.65
CA LEU A 40 -2.97 -0.50 2.51
C LEU A 40 -3.10 0.27 1.19
N TYR A 41 -2.06 0.97 0.76
CA TYR A 41 -2.06 1.66 -0.53
C TYR A 41 -2.20 0.68 -1.69
N LYS A 42 -1.51 -0.47 -1.63
CA LYS A 42 -1.60 -1.50 -2.66
C LYS A 42 -3.00 -2.10 -2.73
N VAL A 43 -3.60 -2.46 -1.59
CA VAL A 43 -4.98 -2.96 -1.51
C VAL A 43 -5.96 -1.92 -2.06
N LYS A 44 -5.87 -0.67 -1.57
CA LYS A 44 -6.69 0.44 -2.05
C LYS A 44 -6.59 0.60 -3.58
N LYS A 45 -5.37 0.57 -4.13
CA LYS A 45 -5.15 0.70 -5.58
C LYS A 45 -5.74 -0.49 -6.35
N SER A 46 -5.67 -1.70 -5.82
CA SER A 46 -6.33 -2.87 -6.42
C SER A 46 -7.85 -2.71 -6.44
N GLU A 47 -8.47 -2.29 -5.33
CA GLU A 47 -9.91 -2.05 -5.24
C GLU A 47 -10.39 -0.87 -6.11
N GLU A 48 -9.62 0.21 -6.17
CA GLU A 48 -9.92 1.39 -7.01
C GLU A 48 -9.60 1.12 -8.50
N GLY A 49 -8.63 0.25 -8.78
CA GLY A 49 -8.22 -0.15 -10.13
C GLY A 49 -9.23 -1.05 -10.83
N GLU A 50 -9.96 -1.89 -10.09
CA GLU A 50 -11.10 -2.64 -10.64
C GLU A 50 -12.32 -1.75 -10.94
N LYS A 51 -12.37 -0.53 -10.39
CA LYS A 51 -13.41 0.48 -10.75
C LYS A 51 -13.04 1.37 -11.94
N LYS A 52 -11.88 1.15 -12.60
CA LYS A 52 -11.44 1.95 -13.77
C LYS A 52 -10.92 1.08 -14.92
N GLN A 53 -11.74 0.16 -15.41
CA GLN A 53 -11.75 -0.11 -16.85
C GLN A 53 -12.87 0.72 -17.51
N CYS A 54 -12.56 1.99 -17.80
CA CYS A 54 -13.11 2.67 -18.97
C CYS A 54 -12.34 3.97 -19.24
N PHE A 55 -11.86 4.08 -20.49
CA PHE A 55 -11.21 5.23 -21.14
C PHE A 55 -9.78 5.57 -20.73
N ARG A 56 -8.81 5.07 -21.51
CA ARG A 56 -8.21 5.90 -22.57
C ARG A 56 -7.48 5.03 -23.61
N SER A 57 -8.05 5.02 -24.81
CA SER A 57 -7.42 4.61 -26.05
C SER A 57 -6.24 5.55 -26.37
N GLU A 58 -5.10 5.02 -26.77
CA GLU A 58 -4.18 5.74 -27.67
C GLU A 58 -3.70 4.79 -28.77
N ASN A 59 -4.29 5.03 -29.95
CA ASN A 59 -3.69 4.73 -31.25
C ASN A 59 -2.35 5.48 -31.39
N SER A 60 -1.31 4.83 -31.91
CA SER A 60 -0.43 5.34 -32.98
C SER A 60 0.50 4.19 -33.40
N LYS A 61 0.19 3.38 -34.41
CA LYS A 61 0.49 3.58 -35.84
C LYS A 61 1.92 4.09 -36.13
N ASN A 62 2.66 3.17 -36.76
CA ASN A 62 3.63 3.29 -37.86
C ASN A 62 5.02 3.86 -37.57
#